data_AF-A0A952N7H9-F1
#
_entry.id   AF-A0A952N7H9-F1
#
_cell.length_a   1.000
_cell.length_b   1.000
_cell.length_c   1.000
_cell.angle_alpha   90.00
_cell.angle_beta   90.00
_cell.angle_gamma   90.00
#
_symmetry.space_group_name_H-M   'P 1'
#
loop_
_entity.id
_entity.type
_entity.pdbx_description
1 polymer ?
#
loop_
_entity_poly.entity_id
_entity_poly.type
_entity_poly.pdbx_seq_one_letter_code
_entity_poly.pdbx_strand_id
1 'polypeptide(L)'
;MNFFRVAIIILIFISQIQAQDNTFEFLRIDMSPRAASMGGSFSASGDDADVIFFNPAGLKLIEETPLSFSYMSHFLDFNFASISASKNFEGLGRFGAAVKYANYGTFTKSDDFGNRIGEYSASDIAFIIGYAGTIDENFYYGTNVKFVYSGIDSYSSTAAAMDLGVYYTIPSQNLNLSLAVQNIGTQLSSYINTKESLPLDVNVGIAKKLEHLPLRLFLDFHKIQMNTDGIINRFKNFSVGGEFNLSKVLRLRVGYDNEKRKELKVGTYAGLAGFNLGLGILIKEYIFNYAYSSWGEIGSIHRIGLNTNL
;
A
#
# COMPACT_ATOMS: atom_id res chain seq x y z
N MET A 1 -23.02 15.91 6.70
CA MET A 1 -21.77 16.67 7.00
C MET A 1 -20.88 16.59 5.77
N ASN A 2 -20.61 17.69 5.07
CA ASN A 2 -19.98 17.64 3.74
C ASN A 2 -18.56 17.04 3.81
N PHE A 3 -18.25 16.06 2.94
CA PHE A 3 -16.94 15.41 2.79
C PHE A 3 -15.76 16.40 2.88
N PHE A 4 -15.88 17.54 2.19
CA PHE A 4 -14.87 18.61 2.20
C PHE A 4 -14.58 19.16 3.60
N ARG A 5 -15.57 19.28 4.49
CA ARG A 5 -15.35 19.75 5.86
C ARG A 5 -14.57 18.71 6.68
N VAL A 6 -14.88 17.42 6.52
CA VAL A 6 -14.17 16.33 7.20
C VAL A 6 -12.71 16.25 6.70
N ALA A 7 -12.51 16.29 5.38
CA ALA A 7 -11.19 16.29 4.78
C ALA A 7 -10.35 17.51 5.21
N ILE A 8 -10.93 18.72 5.22
CA ILE A 8 -10.25 19.94 5.67
C ILE A 8 -9.87 19.86 7.16
N ILE A 9 -10.77 19.39 8.02
CA ILE A 9 -10.48 19.22 9.46
C ILE A 9 -9.32 18.24 9.65
N ILE A 10 -9.35 17.08 8.96
CA ILE A 10 -8.27 16.09 9.03
C ILE A 10 -6.94 16.69 8.52
N LEU A 11 -6.96 17.42 7.39
CA LEU A 11 -5.76 18.06 6.83
C LEU A 11 -5.16 19.13 7.76
N ILE A 12 -5.98 19.87 8.50
CA ILE A 12 -5.49 20.87 9.47
C ILE A 12 -4.74 20.18 10.63
N PHE A 13 -5.28 19.07 11.16
CA PHE A 13 -4.63 18.33 12.25
C PHE A 13 -3.30 17.66 11.83
N ILE A 14 -3.17 17.26 10.56
CA ILE A 14 -1.96 16.59 10.02
C ILE A 14 -0.76 17.53 9.95
N SER A 15 -0.98 18.85 9.89
CA SER A 15 0.11 19.85 9.80
C SER A 15 1.06 19.88 11.01
N GLN A 16 0.72 19.20 12.11
CA GLN A 16 1.53 19.17 13.34
C GLN A 16 2.41 17.92 13.51
N ILE A 17 2.43 17.00 12.54
CA ILE A 17 3.19 15.74 12.67
C ILE A 17 4.58 15.88 12.04
N GLN A 18 5.62 15.66 12.84
CA GLN A 18 7.03 15.77 12.42
C GLN A 18 7.51 14.47 11.75
N ALA A 19 8.34 14.60 10.70
CA ALA A 19 9.02 13.47 10.07
C ALA A 19 10.25 13.06 10.88
N GLN A 20 10.42 11.76 11.14
CA GLN A 20 11.54 11.16 11.87
C GLN A 20 12.10 9.98 11.05
N ASP A 21 13.31 9.52 11.38
CA ASP A 21 13.77 8.20 10.93
C ASP A 21 12.76 7.16 11.43
N ASN A 22 12.12 6.44 10.49
CA ASN A 22 11.07 5.49 10.85
C ASN A 22 11.62 4.07 10.89
N THR A 23 11.10 3.32 11.84
CA THR A 23 11.24 1.87 11.89
C THR A 23 10.08 1.20 11.13
N PHE A 24 10.16 -0.11 10.87
CA PHE A 24 9.10 -0.89 10.19
C PHE A 24 8.69 -0.38 8.79
N GLU A 25 9.62 0.14 7.98
CA GLU A 25 9.32 0.65 6.62
C GLU A 25 8.68 -0.40 5.68
N PHE A 26 8.78 -1.70 5.99
CA PHE A 26 8.04 -2.75 5.26
C PHE A 26 6.51 -2.54 5.25
N LEU A 27 5.97 -1.78 6.22
CA LEU A 27 4.56 -1.40 6.25
C LEU A 27 4.14 -0.59 5.02
N ARG A 28 5.05 0.22 4.44
CA ARG A 28 4.82 1.02 3.23
C ARG A 28 5.13 0.28 1.91
N ILE A 29 5.65 -0.94 1.96
CA ILE A 29 5.99 -1.69 0.75
C ILE A 29 4.72 -2.22 0.08
N ASP A 30 4.55 -1.89 -1.20
CA ASP A 30 3.49 -2.42 -2.05
C ASP A 30 3.81 -3.86 -2.49
N MET A 31 3.04 -4.80 -1.94
CA MET A 31 3.17 -6.23 -2.24
C MET A 31 2.17 -6.69 -3.31
N SER A 32 1.02 -6.02 -3.46
CA SER A 32 -0.02 -6.36 -4.43
C SER A 32 0.47 -6.09 -5.87
N PRO A 33 0.48 -7.09 -6.79
CA PRO A 33 0.85 -6.86 -8.18
C PRO A 33 -0.11 -5.89 -8.86
N ARG A 34 -1.41 -5.96 -8.54
CA ARG A 34 -2.41 -5.05 -9.13
C ARG A 34 -2.09 -3.59 -8.77
N ALA A 35 -1.90 -3.27 -7.49
CA ALA A 35 -1.54 -1.93 -7.06
C ALA A 35 -0.18 -1.49 -7.62
N ALA A 36 0.84 -2.35 -7.54
CA ALA A 36 2.18 -2.04 -8.01
C ALA A 36 2.23 -1.74 -9.52
N SER A 37 1.47 -2.48 -10.34
CA SER A 37 1.38 -2.22 -11.79
C SER A 37 0.80 -0.86 -12.14
N MET A 38 0.10 -0.22 -11.20
CA MET A 38 -0.49 1.12 -11.31
C MET A 38 0.33 2.16 -10.56
N GLY A 39 1.60 1.85 -10.22
CA GLY A 39 2.51 2.76 -9.52
C GLY A 39 2.15 3.02 -8.07
N GLY A 40 1.38 2.12 -7.43
CA GLY A 40 0.90 2.31 -6.06
C GLY A 40 -0.41 3.12 -5.96
N SER A 41 -0.95 3.64 -7.07
CA SER A 41 -2.24 4.33 -7.09
C SER A 41 -3.39 3.34 -6.87
N PHE A 42 -3.80 3.14 -5.62
CA PHE A 42 -4.78 2.12 -5.25
C PHE A 42 -5.71 2.52 -4.09
N SER A 43 -5.46 3.64 -3.41
CA SER A 43 -6.25 4.05 -2.24
C SER A 43 -7.71 4.39 -2.55
N ALA A 44 -8.01 4.72 -3.81
CA ALA A 44 -9.36 4.91 -4.35
C ALA A 44 -9.89 3.65 -5.08
N SER A 45 -9.34 2.48 -4.82
CA SER A 45 -9.89 1.18 -5.25
C SER A 45 -10.91 0.62 -4.23
N GLY A 46 -11.71 -0.36 -4.64
CA GLY A 46 -12.82 -0.88 -3.81
C GLY A 46 -13.35 -2.26 -4.21
N ASP A 47 -12.59 -3.00 -5.00
CA ASP A 47 -13.01 -4.25 -5.66
C ASP A 47 -12.00 -5.39 -5.43
N ASP A 48 -11.16 -5.27 -4.39
CA ASP A 48 -10.05 -6.19 -4.09
C ASP A 48 -9.82 -6.27 -2.58
N ALA A 49 -9.49 -7.45 -2.05
CA ALA A 49 -9.12 -7.60 -0.64
C ALA A 49 -7.87 -6.77 -0.26
N ASP A 50 -6.96 -6.53 -1.21
CA ASP A 50 -5.73 -5.78 -0.98
C ASP A 50 -5.95 -4.31 -0.63
N VAL A 51 -7.16 -3.76 -0.82
CA VAL A 51 -7.50 -2.39 -0.39
C VAL A 51 -7.27 -2.18 1.11
N ILE A 52 -7.30 -3.25 1.92
CA ILE A 52 -6.98 -3.20 3.35
C ILE A 52 -5.59 -2.61 3.62
N PHE A 53 -4.62 -2.76 2.70
CA PHE A 53 -3.28 -2.22 2.85
C PHE A 53 -3.16 -0.73 2.46
N PHE A 54 -4.17 -0.17 1.77
CA PHE A 54 -4.13 1.19 1.20
C PHE A 54 -5.17 2.10 1.83
N ASN A 55 -6.43 1.68 1.85
CA ASN A 55 -7.51 2.40 2.50
C ASN A 55 -8.58 1.41 3.01
N PRO A 56 -8.70 1.19 4.34
CA PRO A 56 -9.66 0.24 4.88
C PRO A 56 -11.12 0.59 4.55
N ALA A 57 -11.46 1.86 4.29
CA ALA A 57 -12.81 2.23 3.87
C ALA A 57 -13.20 1.60 2.52
N GLY A 58 -12.22 1.30 1.67
CA GLY A 58 -12.43 0.62 0.40
C GLY A 58 -13.00 -0.79 0.56
N LEU A 59 -12.81 -1.44 1.72
CA LEU A 59 -13.40 -2.75 2.01
C LEU A 59 -14.93 -2.72 1.88
N LYS A 60 -15.58 -1.60 2.21
CA LYS A 60 -17.04 -1.50 2.21
C LYS A 60 -17.66 -1.62 0.81
N LEU A 61 -16.89 -1.35 -0.23
CA LEU A 61 -17.32 -1.40 -1.64
C LEU A 61 -17.27 -2.80 -2.24
N ILE A 62 -16.58 -3.74 -1.57
CA ILE A 62 -16.45 -5.10 -2.05
C ILE A 62 -17.79 -5.82 -1.84
N GLU A 63 -18.30 -6.43 -2.91
CA GLU A 63 -19.53 -7.22 -2.88
C GLU A 63 -19.25 -8.66 -2.44
N GLU A 64 -18.33 -9.35 -3.12
CA GLU A 64 -17.97 -10.77 -2.91
C GLU A 64 -17.15 -11.01 -1.63
N THR A 65 -16.64 -12.23 -1.41
CA THR A 65 -15.71 -12.60 -0.32
C THR A 65 -14.31 -12.89 -0.87
N PRO A 66 -13.57 -11.87 -1.33
CA PRO A 66 -12.29 -12.08 -1.99
C PRO A 66 -11.21 -12.53 -1.01
N LEU A 67 -10.33 -13.40 -1.51
CA LEU A 67 -9.03 -13.72 -0.96
C LEU A 67 -7.97 -13.21 -1.94
N SER A 68 -6.88 -12.64 -1.44
CA SER A 68 -5.70 -12.27 -2.22
C SER A 68 -4.46 -12.89 -1.60
N PHE A 69 -3.59 -13.41 -2.46
CA PHE A 69 -2.22 -13.77 -2.15
C PHE A 69 -1.30 -13.03 -3.10
N SER A 70 -0.22 -12.46 -2.58
CA SER A 70 0.81 -11.79 -3.37
C SER A 70 2.20 -12.17 -2.92
N TYR A 71 3.12 -12.29 -3.88
CA TYR A 71 4.53 -12.56 -3.68
C TYR A 71 5.36 -11.60 -4.51
N MET A 72 6.41 -11.05 -3.91
CA MET A 72 7.37 -10.14 -4.53
C MET A 72 8.78 -10.65 -4.25
N SER A 73 9.54 -10.90 -5.33
CA SER A 73 10.99 -11.04 -5.23
C SER A 73 11.62 -9.68 -5.48
N HIS A 74 12.46 -9.26 -4.55
CA HIS A 74 13.15 -7.99 -4.53
C HIS A 74 14.67 -8.23 -4.64
N PHE A 75 15.45 -7.16 -4.80
CA PHE A 75 16.92 -7.22 -4.83
C PHE A 75 17.50 -7.90 -3.56
N LEU A 76 18.71 -8.46 -3.70
CA LEU A 76 19.48 -9.09 -2.62
C LEU A 76 18.76 -10.28 -1.93
N ASP A 77 18.02 -11.06 -2.71
CA ASP A 77 17.25 -12.22 -2.23
C ASP A 77 16.20 -11.86 -1.17
N PHE A 78 15.77 -10.59 -1.11
CA PHE A 78 14.69 -10.17 -0.25
C PHE A 78 13.36 -10.64 -0.86
N ASN A 79 12.52 -11.24 -0.03
CA ASN A 79 11.24 -11.80 -0.46
C ASN A 79 10.12 -11.29 0.43
N PHE A 80 9.04 -10.87 -0.19
CA PHE A 80 7.89 -10.33 0.51
C PHE A 80 6.63 -11.07 0.08
N ALA A 81 5.74 -11.28 1.02
CA ALA A 81 4.46 -11.94 0.77
C ALA A 81 3.35 -11.25 1.54
N SER A 82 2.16 -11.25 0.96
CA SER A 82 0.95 -10.80 1.65
C SER A 82 -0.23 -11.70 1.37
N ILE A 83 -1.08 -11.86 2.37
CA ILE A 83 -2.40 -12.48 2.24
C ILE A 83 -3.42 -11.48 2.76
N SER A 84 -4.54 -11.32 2.06
CA SER A 84 -5.66 -10.52 2.53
C SER A 84 -6.99 -11.20 2.22
N ALA A 85 -7.98 -11.02 3.09
CA ALA A 85 -9.32 -11.52 2.87
C ALA A 85 -10.34 -10.49 3.38
N SER A 86 -11.53 -10.48 2.79
CA SER A 86 -12.62 -9.63 3.27
C SER A 86 -13.95 -10.36 3.21
N LYS A 87 -14.80 -10.14 4.22
CA LYS A 87 -16.15 -10.71 4.29
C LYS A 87 -17.14 -9.72 4.88
N ASN A 88 -18.32 -9.63 4.28
CA ASN A 88 -19.44 -8.91 4.87
C ASN A 88 -20.18 -9.80 5.89
N PHE A 89 -20.47 -9.26 7.06
CA PHE A 89 -21.31 -9.89 8.07
C PHE A 89 -22.59 -9.07 8.21
N GLU A 90 -23.72 -9.74 7.97
CA GLU A 90 -25.04 -9.12 8.02
C GLU A 90 -25.28 -8.44 9.37
N GLY A 91 -25.77 -7.19 9.34
CA GLY A 91 -26.02 -6.38 10.54
C GLY A 91 -24.77 -5.81 11.24
N LEU A 92 -23.57 -6.32 10.97
CA LEU A 92 -22.33 -5.87 11.63
C LEU A 92 -21.47 -4.98 10.74
N GLY A 93 -21.46 -5.23 9.43
CA GLY A 93 -20.64 -4.52 8.45
C GLY A 93 -19.57 -5.42 7.84
N ARG A 94 -18.58 -4.80 7.21
CA ARG A 94 -17.57 -5.53 6.43
C ARG A 94 -16.25 -5.62 7.18
N PHE A 95 -15.75 -6.82 7.35
CA PHE A 95 -14.48 -7.08 8.02
C PHE A 95 -13.42 -7.50 7.00
N GLY A 96 -12.17 -7.26 7.36
CA GLY A 96 -11.00 -7.71 6.63
C GLY A 96 -9.94 -8.27 7.58
N ALA A 97 -9.13 -9.19 7.08
CA ALA A 97 -7.96 -9.69 7.77
C ALA A 97 -6.82 -9.83 6.78
N ALA A 98 -5.61 -9.49 7.20
CA ALA A 98 -4.44 -9.58 6.35
C ALA A 98 -3.15 -9.83 7.12
N VAL A 99 -2.16 -10.35 6.41
CA VAL A 99 -0.79 -10.52 6.86
C VAL A 99 0.15 -9.94 5.82
N LYS A 100 1.15 -9.16 6.26
CA LYS A 100 2.33 -8.81 5.46
C LYS A 100 3.55 -9.49 6.07
N TYR A 101 4.41 -10.05 5.24
CA TYR A 101 5.66 -10.69 5.64
C TYR A 101 6.80 -10.16 4.77
N ALA A 102 7.90 -9.80 5.42
CA ALA A 102 9.16 -9.43 4.78
C ALA A 102 10.26 -10.38 5.27
N ASN A 103 11.00 -10.94 4.33
CA ASN A 103 12.20 -11.74 4.59
C ASN A 103 13.37 -11.06 3.91
N TYR A 104 14.35 -10.62 4.69
CA TYR A 104 15.54 -9.93 4.21
C TYR A 104 16.70 -10.90 3.89
N GLY A 105 16.43 -12.21 3.84
CA GLY A 105 17.44 -13.21 3.57
C GLY A 105 18.43 -13.37 4.73
N THR A 106 19.63 -13.81 4.38
CA THR A 106 20.70 -14.12 5.33
C THR A 106 21.91 -13.24 5.07
N PHE A 107 22.44 -12.66 6.13
CA PHE A 107 23.60 -11.77 6.12
C PHE A 107 24.81 -12.44 6.76
N THR A 108 26.00 -12.08 6.28
CA THR A 108 27.25 -12.52 6.90
C THR A 108 27.49 -11.75 8.21
N LYS A 109 27.78 -12.48 9.29
CA LYS A 109 28.21 -11.91 10.56
C LYS A 109 29.74 -11.84 10.57
N SER A 110 30.30 -10.65 10.79
CA SER A 110 31.74 -10.43 10.87
C SER A 110 32.13 -9.80 12.20
N ASP A 111 33.35 -10.08 12.66
CA ASP A 111 33.98 -9.37 13.78
C ASP A 111 34.52 -7.99 13.36
N ASP A 112 35.05 -7.22 14.31
CA ASP A 112 35.61 -5.88 14.08
C ASP A 112 36.84 -5.89 13.16
N PHE A 113 37.46 -7.06 12.94
CA PHE A 113 38.60 -7.27 12.05
C PHE A 113 38.17 -7.73 10.65
N GLY A 114 36.86 -7.87 10.41
CA GLY A 114 36.29 -8.33 9.14
C GLY A 114 36.30 -9.84 8.94
N ASN A 115 36.69 -10.63 9.95
CA ASN A 115 36.63 -12.08 9.86
C ASN A 115 35.18 -12.54 9.97
N ARG A 116 34.79 -13.46 9.09
CA ARG A 116 33.46 -14.07 9.11
C ARG A 116 33.32 -15.00 10.32
N ILE A 117 32.36 -14.72 11.19
CA ILE A 117 32.09 -15.47 12.44
C ILE A 117 30.72 -16.17 12.44
N GLY A 118 29.90 -15.98 11.41
CA GLY A 118 28.61 -16.66 11.28
C GLY A 118 27.70 -16.03 10.24
N GLU A 119 26.40 -16.30 10.38
CA GLU A 119 25.32 -15.72 9.59
C GLU A 119 24.16 -15.33 10.51
N TYR A 120 23.37 -14.35 10.10
CA TYR A 120 22.12 -13.98 10.77
C TYR A 120 21.05 -13.60 9.74
N SER A 121 19.78 -13.71 10.10
CA SER A 121 18.65 -13.32 9.25
C SER A 121 17.86 -12.17 9.85
N ALA A 122 17.06 -11.52 9.03
CA ALA A 122 16.08 -10.54 9.46
C ALA A 122 14.72 -10.79 8.80
N SER A 123 13.64 -10.61 9.57
CA SER A 123 12.28 -10.71 9.05
C SER A 123 11.29 -9.87 9.84
N ASP A 124 10.27 -9.40 9.12
CA ASP A 124 9.18 -8.60 9.67
C ASP A 124 7.84 -9.26 9.34
N ILE A 125 6.89 -9.15 10.26
CA ILE A 125 5.51 -9.59 10.06
C ILE A 125 4.53 -8.58 10.65
N ALA A 126 3.46 -8.29 9.90
CA ALA A 126 2.33 -7.50 10.39
C ALA A 126 1.04 -8.28 10.25
N PHE A 127 0.30 -8.43 11.35
CA PHE A 127 -1.08 -8.91 11.36
C PHE A 127 -2.02 -7.72 11.38
N ILE A 128 -3.03 -7.74 10.50
CA ILE A 128 -3.94 -6.62 10.26
C ILE A 128 -5.37 -7.12 10.34
N ILE A 129 -6.19 -6.46 11.15
CA ILE A 129 -7.63 -6.68 11.19
C ILE A 129 -8.31 -5.36 10.84
N GLY A 130 -9.23 -5.41 9.89
CA GLY A 130 -9.92 -4.26 9.34
C GLY A 130 -11.43 -4.32 9.53
N TYR A 131 -12.05 -3.16 9.65
CA TYR A 131 -13.49 -2.98 9.63
C TYR A 131 -13.84 -1.79 8.72
N ALA A 132 -14.94 -1.91 7.98
CA ALA A 132 -15.48 -0.81 7.18
C ALA A 132 -17.01 -0.73 7.27
N GLY A 133 -17.49 0.51 7.33
CA GLY A 133 -18.89 0.85 7.50
C GLY A 133 -19.30 2.04 6.64
N THR A 134 -20.59 2.35 6.71
CA THR A 134 -21.20 3.48 5.99
C THR A 134 -21.45 4.62 6.97
N ILE A 135 -21.02 5.83 6.62
CA ILE A 135 -21.37 7.07 7.36
C ILE A 135 -22.71 7.58 6.83
N ASP A 136 -22.81 7.70 5.50
CA ASP A 136 -23.94 8.29 4.77
C ASP A 136 -24.00 7.67 3.36
N GLU A 137 -25.00 8.03 2.56
CA GLU A 137 -25.11 7.56 1.19
C GLU A 137 -23.83 7.86 0.40
N ASN A 138 -23.23 6.81 -0.18
CA ASN A 138 -21.98 6.85 -0.93
C ASN A 138 -20.75 7.33 -0.12
N PHE A 139 -20.85 7.46 1.21
CA PHE A 139 -19.75 7.89 2.09
C PHE A 139 -19.43 6.82 3.12
N TYR A 140 -18.23 6.26 3.02
CA TYR A 140 -17.76 5.11 3.80
C TYR A 140 -16.56 5.47 4.66
N TYR A 141 -16.39 4.73 5.75
CA TYR A 141 -15.22 4.80 6.61
C TYR A 141 -14.66 3.41 6.85
N GLY A 142 -13.39 3.35 7.23
CA GLY A 142 -12.79 2.11 7.67
C GLY A 142 -11.64 2.35 8.63
N THR A 143 -11.33 1.30 9.38
CA THR A 143 -10.24 1.28 10.34
C THR A 143 -9.49 -0.04 10.23
N ASN A 144 -8.18 0.02 10.43
CA ASN A 144 -7.37 -1.18 10.67
C ASN A 144 -6.71 -1.09 12.04
N VAL A 145 -6.50 -2.24 12.68
CA VAL A 145 -5.57 -2.41 13.80
C VAL A 145 -4.46 -3.35 13.32
N LYS A 146 -3.21 -2.97 13.61
CA LYS A 146 -2.01 -3.68 13.20
C LYS A 146 -1.18 -4.09 14.41
N PHE A 147 -0.76 -5.34 14.44
CA PHE A 147 0.30 -5.82 15.34
C PHE A 147 1.51 -6.19 14.50
N VAL A 148 2.65 -5.63 14.87
CA VAL A 148 3.88 -5.69 14.09
C VAL A 148 4.98 -6.32 14.94
N TYR A 149 5.71 -7.26 14.35
CA TYR A 149 6.91 -7.84 14.91
C TYR A 149 8.03 -7.73 13.88
N SER A 150 9.22 -7.39 14.32
CA SER A 150 10.44 -7.48 13.54
C SER A 150 11.56 -8.11 14.37
N GLY A 151 12.31 -9.01 13.75
CA GLY A 151 13.46 -9.67 14.34
C GLY A 151 14.70 -9.53 13.45
N ILE A 152 15.84 -9.22 14.06
CA ILE A 152 17.15 -9.13 13.42
C ILE A 152 18.17 -9.80 14.33
N ASP A 153 18.75 -10.93 13.90
CA ASP A 153 19.61 -11.77 14.74
C ASP A 153 18.94 -12.11 16.09
N SER A 154 19.50 -11.64 17.21
CA SER A 154 18.98 -11.85 18.56
C SER A 154 18.13 -10.68 19.09
N TYR A 155 17.97 -9.62 18.29
CA TYR A 155 17.20 -8.44 18.65
C TYR A 155 15.81 -8.49 18.02
N SER A 156 14.82 -7.91 18.71
CA SER A 156 13.47 -7.80 18.18
C SER A 156 12.78 -6.52 18.62
N SER A 157 11.80 -6.09 17.83
CA SER A 157 10.98 -4.92 18.08
C SER A 157 9.53 -5.24 17.77
N THR A 158 8.60 -4.71 18.56
CA THR A 158 7.16 -4.91 18.36
C THR A 158 6.46 -3.57 18.35
N ALA A 159 5.37 -3.46 17.59
CA ALA A 159 4.57 -2.26 17.53
C ALA A 159 3.08 -2.55 17.39
N ALA A 160 2.27 -1.57 17.80
CA ALA A 160 0.86 -1.52 17.50
C ALA A 160 0.57 -0.24 16.71
N ALA A 161 -0.27 -0.36 15.68
CA ALA A 161 -0.66 0.77 14.84
C ALA A 161 -2.13 0.70 14.42
N MET A 162 -2.65 1.84 13.97
CA MET A 162 -3.99 1.99 13.44
C MET A 162 -3.93 2.68 12.07
N ASP A 163 -4.82 2.28 11.18
CA ASP A 163 -5.12 3.04 9.97
C ASP A 163 -6.55 3.55 10.04
N LEU A 164 -6.78 4.75 9.51
CA LEU A 164 -8.09 5.36 9.35
C LEU A 164 -8.28 5.71 7.88
N GLY A 165 -9.46 5.39 7.37
CA GLY A 165 -9.80 5.58 5.97
C GLY A 165 -11.18 6.20 5.81
N VAL A 166 -11.32 7.06 4.81
CA VAL A 166 -12.61 7.53 4.31
C VAL A 166 -12.66 7.39 2.80
N TYR A 167 -13.86 7.15 2.28
CA TYR A 167 -14.10 6.88 0.87
C TYR A 167 -15.42 7.48 0.43
N TYR A 168 -15.42 8.28 -0.65
CA TYR A 168 -16.62 8.90 -1.18
C TYR A 168 -16.79 8.56 -2.66
N THR A 169 -17.95 7.98 -2.99
CA THR A 169 -18.32 7.63 -4.37
C THR A 169 -19.27 8.68 -4.93
N ILE A 170 -19.06 9.06 -6.18
CA ILE A 170 -19.95 9.93 -6.96
C ILE A 170 -20.43 9.11 -8.16
N PRO A 171 -21.53 8.33 -8.01
CA PRO A 171 -21.95 7.37 -9.03
C PRO A 171 -22.28 8.03 -10.36
N SER A 172 -22.94 9.20 -10.34
CA SER A 172 -23.31 9.97 -11.54
C SER A 172 -22.12 10.40 -12.39
N GLN A 173 -20.92 10.38 -11.82
CA GLN A 173 -19.69 10.71 -12.51
C GLN A 173 -18.71 9.54 -12.58
N ASN A 174 -19.07 8.32 -12.16
CA ASN A 174 -18.12 7.20 -12.13
C ASN A 174 -16.79 7.56 -11.43
N LEU A 175 -16.86 8.37 -10.37
CA LEU A 175 -15.72 8.99 -9.69
C LEU A 175 -15.68 8.58 -8.23
N ASN A 176 -14.50 8.22 -7.74
CA ASN A 176 -14.25 7.88 -6.34
C ASN A 176 -13.14 8.77 -5.79
N LEU A 177 -13.30 9.19 -4.54
CA LEU A 177 -12.35 9.99 -3.79
C LEU A 177 -12.00 9.25 -2.50
N SER A 178 -10.74 9.27 -2.10
CA SER A 178 -10.25 8.61 -0.90
C SER A 178 -9.31 9.51 -0.10
N LEU A 179 -9.31 9.30 1.20
CA LEU A 179 -8.29 9.82 2.11
C LEU A 179 -7.99 8.71 3.14
N ALA A 180 -6.71 8.41 3.32
CA ALA A 180 -6.25 7.42 4.28
C ALA A 180 -5.09 7.98 5.11
N VAL A 181 -5.11 7.67 6.40
CA VAL A 181 -4.01 7.93 7.34
C VAL A 181 -3.60 6.58 7.91
N GLN A 182 -2.38 6.15 7.62
CA GLN A 182 -1.90 4.82 7.93
C GLN A 182 -0.79 4.84 8.97
N ASN A 183 -0.66 3.75 9.71
CA ASN A 183 0.44 3.51 10.64
C ASN A 183 0.51 4.53 11.80
N ILE A 184 -0.65 5.02 12.27
CA ILE A 184 -0.73 5.81 13.50
C ILE A 184 -0.45 4.88 14.67
N GLY A 185 0.70 4.97 15.32
CA GLY A 185 1.05 4.01 16.36
C GLY A 185 2.39 4.26 17.03
N THR A 186 2.85 3.25 17.79
CA THR A 186 4.09 3.32 18.56
C THR A 186 4.73 1.93 18.72
N GLN A 187 6.04 1.91 18.98
CA GLN A 187 6.76 0.72 19.41
C GLN A 187 6.31 0.31 20.83
N LEU A 188 5.88 -0.94 20.96
CA LEU A 188 5.62 -1.60 22.24
C LEU A 188 6.94 -2.04 22.88
N SER A 189 7.85 -2.60 22.08
CA SER A 189 9.25 -2.87 22.43
C SER A 189 10.18 -2.32 21.33
N SER A 190 11.42 -2.06 21.68
CA SER A 190 12.49 -1.63 20.76
C SER A 190 13.58 -2.69 20.68
N TYR A 191 14.37 -2.72 19.60
CA TYR A 191 15.50 -3.64 19.46
C TYR A 191 16.53 -3.47 20.58
N ILE A 192 16.73 -2.21 20.99
CA ILE A 192 17.60 -1.81 22.09
C ILE A 192 16.80 -0.88 23.01
N ASN A 193 17.37 0.26 23.43
CA ASN A 193 16.75 1.18 24.39
C ASN A 193 16.05 2.39 23.77
N THR A 194 16.21 2.61 22.46
CA THR A 194 15.66 3.78 21.77
C THR A 194 14.39 3.39 21.03
N LYS A 195 13.31 4.13 21.26
CA LYS A 195 12.09 4.03 20.45
C LYS A 195 12.17 4.96 19.26
N GLU A 196 11.76 4.43 18.11
CA GLU A 196 11.69 5.13 16.83
C GLU A 196 10.22 5.27 16.40
N SER A 197 9.96 6.25 15.54
CA SER A 197 8.61 6.49 15.04
C SER A 197 8.18 5.42 14.03
N LEU A 198 6.88 5.15 13.99
CA LEU A 198 6.28 4.35 12.93
C LEU A 198 6.20 5.15 11.63
N PRO A 199 6.12 4.47 10.47
CA PRO A 199 6.13 5.11 9.17
C PRO A 199 4.72 5.62 8.83
N LEU A 200 4.25 6.63 9.57
CA LEU A 200 2.97 7.31 9.33
C LEU A 200 2.85 7.69 7.86
N ASP A 201 1.72 7.41 7.23
CA ASP A 201 1.49 7.75 5.83
C ASP A 201 0.10 8.34 5.57
N VAL A 202 0.04 9.54 5.00
CA VAL A 202 -1.21 10.22 4.63
C VAL A 202 -1.31 10.24 3.11
N ASN A 203 -2.36 9.57 2.63
CA ASN A 203 -2.63 9.36 1.22
C ASN A 203 -3.98 9.97 0.82
N VAL A 204 -4.01 10.66 -0.32
CA VAL A 204 -5.26 11.13 -0.96
C VAL A 204 -5.33 10.52 -2.35
N GLY A 205 -6.46 9.91 -2.70
CA GLY A 205 -6.61 9.22 -3.97
C GLY A 205 -7.88 9.61 -4.72
N ILE A 206 -7.79 9.45 -6.04
CA ILE A 206 -8.88 9.69 -6.99
C ILE A 206 -8.91 8.53 -7.96
N ALA A 207 -10.08 7.96 -8.19
CA ALA A 207 -10.29 6.99 -9.27
C ALA A 207 -11.46 7.39 -10.15
N LYS A 208 -11.28 7.37 -11.47
CA LYS A 208 -12.31 7.70 -12.46
C LYS A 208 -12.43 6.58 -13.47
N LYS A 209 -13.61 6.00 -13.61
CA LYS A 209 -13.94 5.09 -14.72
C LYS A 209 -14.49 5.91 -15.88
N LEU A 210 -13.94 5.73 -17.07
CA LEU A 210 -14.40 6.40 -18.27
C LEU A 210 -15.61 5.66 -18.87
N GLU A 211 -16.60 6.39 -19.38
CA GLU A 211 -17.87 5.80 -19.83
C GLU A 211 -17.75 5.08 -21.17
N HIS A 212 -16.92 5.59 -22.08
CA HIS A 212 -16.79 5.08 -23.45
C HIS A 212 -15.49 4.32 -23.72
N LEU A 213 -14.63 4.20 -22.70
CA LEU A 213 -13.37 3.48 -22.79
C LEU A 213 -13.33 2.49 -21.62
N PRO A 214 -12.93 1.22 -21.82
CA PRO A 214 -12.82 0.25 -20.73
C PRO A 214 -11.57 0.53 -19.87
N LEU A 215 -11.39 1.78 -19.47
CA LEU A 215 -10.26 2.32 -18.73
C LEU A 215 -10.74 2.93 -17.43
N ARG A 216 -10.07 2.54 -16.34
CA ARG A 216 -10.14 3.21 -15.05
C ARG A 216 -8.81 3.91 -14.79
N LEU A 217 -8.87 5.20 -14.50
CA LEU A 217 -7.74 6.04 -14.15
C LEU A 217 -7.64 6.18 -12.64
N PHE A 218 -6.42 6.22 -12.13
CA PHE A 218 -6.09 6.40 -10.73
C PHE A 218 -5.04 7.50 -10.59
N LEU A 219 -5.17 8.32 -9.55
CA LEU A 219 -4.21 9.33 -9.15
C LEU A 219 -4.16 9.36 -7.63
N ASP A 220 -3.00 9.03 -7.06
CA ASP A 220 -2.79 9.09 -5.62
C ASP A 220 -1.65 10.07 -5.31
N PHE A 221 -1.81 10.79 -4.21
CA PHE A 221 -0.78 11.62 -3.59
C PHE A 221 -0.40 10.98 -2.26
N HIS A 222 0.90 10.76 -2.07
CA HIS A 222 1.47 10.01 -0.97
C HIS A 222 2.27 10.89 -0.03
N LYS A 223 2.38 10.45 1.24
CA LYS A 223 3.22 11.08 2.25
C LYS A 223 2.98 12.60 2.41
N ILE A 224 1.72 13.04 2.28
CA ILE A 224 1.34 14.47 2.29
C ILE A 224 1.74 15.16 3.60
N GLN A 225 1.81 14.41 4.69
CA GLN A 225 2.25 14.85 6.01
C GLN A 225 3.74 15.24 6.06
N MET A 226 4.59 14.72 5.17
CA MET A 226 6.03 15.01 5.19
C MET A 226 6.29 16.51 5.10
N ASN A 227 7.18 16.99 5.96
CA ASN A 227 7.55 18.39 5.99
C ASN A 227 8.35 18.73 4.72
N THR A 228 7.81 19.62 3.90
CA THR A 228 8.44 20.09 2.68
C THR A 228 8.24 21.60 2.58
N ASP A 229 9.21 22.29 1.97
CA ASP A 229 9.17 23.74 1.81
C ASP A 229 8.02 24.14 0.88
N GLY A 230 6.89 24.60 1.44
CA GLY A 230 5.73 25.06 0.68
C GLY A 230 4.72 23.96 0.34
N ILE A 231 3.44 24.35 0.31
CA ILE A 231 2.30 23.43 0.21
C ILE A 231 2.29 22.57 -1.07
N ILE A 232 2.77 23.11 -2.19
CA ILE A 232 2.80 22.42 -3.48
C ILE A 232 3.78 21.24 -3.44
N ASN A 233 4.87 21.35 -2.66
CA ASN A 233 5.87 20.29 -2.59
C ASN A 233 5.34 19.02 -1.91
N ARG A 234 4.30 19.12 -1.06
CA ARG A 234 3.61 17.97 -0.45
C ARG A 234 2.90 17.08 -1.46
N PHE A 235 2.57 17.63 -2.63
CA PHE A 235 1.89 16.89 -3.72
C PHE A 235 2.86 16.38 -4.79
N LYS A 236 4.18 16.52 -4.59
CA LYS A 236 5.18 16.01 -5.54
C LYS A 236 5.35 14.50 -5.49
N ASN A 237 4.94 13.85 -4.41
CA ASN A 237 4.94 12.39 -4.31
C ASN A 237 3.58 11.91 -4.79
N PHE A 238 3.45 11.75 -6.10
CA PHE A 238 2.21 11.29 -6.72
C PHE A 238 2.49 10.05 -7.56
N SER A 239 1.46 9.23 -7.71
CA SER A 239 1.42 8.15 -8.66
C SER A 239 0.20 8.27 -9.57
N VAL A 240 0.33 7.77 -10.79
CA VAL A 240 -0.77 7.70 -11.76
C VAL A 240 -0.88 6.28 -12.28
N GLY A 241 -2.09 5.73 -12.29
CA GLY A 241 -2.39 4.39 -12.74
C GLY A 241 -3.49 4.35 -13.81
N GLY A 242 -3.40 3.38 -14.71
CA GLY A 242 -4.45 3.06 -15.67
C GLY A 242 -4.70 1.56 -15.70
N GLU A 243 -5.96 1.14 -15.55
CA GLU A 243 -6.41 -0.25 -15.69
C GLU A 243 -7.36 -0.38 -16.89
N PHE A 244 -6.92 -1.12 -17.91
CA PHE A 244 -7.65 -1.42 -19.13
C PHE A 244 -8.25 -2.82 -19.07
N ASN A 245 -9.57 -2.92 -19.12
CA ASN A 245 -10.29 -4.18 -19.24
C ASN A 245 -10.50 -4.51 -20.72
N LEU A 246 -9.48 -5.08 -21.37
CA LEU A 246 -9.51 -5.38 -22.81
C LEU A 246 -10.57 -6.44 -23.18
N SER A 247 -10.82 -7.38 -22.28
CA SER A 247 -11.88 -8.39 -22.44
C SER A 247 -12.42 -8.81 -21.08
N LYS A 248 -13.35 -9.77 -21.07
CA LYS A 248 -13.80 -10.41 -19.82
C LYS A 248 -12.68 -11.19 -19.12
N VAL A 249 -11.62 -11.56 -19.84
CA VAL A 249 -10.51 -12.40 -19.34
C VAL A 249 -9.25 -11.56 -19.09
N LEU A 250 -8.96 -10.59 -19.95
CA LEU A 250 -7.66 -9.90 -19.98
C LEU A 250 -7.76 -8.47 -19.44
N ARG A 251 -6.89 -8.16 -18.49
CA ARG A 251 -6.67 -6.80 -17.96
C ARG A 251 -5.23 -6.38 -18.17
N LEU A 252 -5.01 -5.20 -18.71
CA LEU A 252 -3.70 -4.56 -18.81
C LEU A 252 -3.62 -3.36 -17.89
N ARG A 253 -2.46 -3.16 -17.27
CA ARG A 253 -2.23 -2.06 -16.34
C ARG A 253 -0.92 -1.38 -16.66
N VAL A 254 -0.94 -0.06 -16.50
CA VAL A 254 0.23 0.80 -16.62
C VAL A 254 0.23 1.78 -15.46
N GLY A 255 1.42 2.15 -15.00
CA GLY A 255 1.57 3.01 -13.85
C GLY A 255 2.84 3.84 -13.89
N TYR A 256 2.79 4.99 -13.23
CA TYR A 256 3.91 5.90 -13.04
C TYR A 256 3.97 6.34 -11.58
N ASP A 257 5.14 6.20 -10.96
CA ASP A 257 5.43 6.64 -9.60
C ASP A 257 6.53 7.73 -9.64
N ASN A 258 6.15 8.95 -9.28
CA ASN A 258 7.06 10.10 -9.30
C ASN A 258 8.07 10.07 -8.13
N GLU A 259 7.71 9.48 -6.99
CA GLU A 259 8.61 9.33 -5.85
C GLU A 259 9.76 8.40 -6.23
N LYS A 260 9.44 7.19 -6.73
CA LYS A 260 10.47 6.23 -7.15
C LYS A 260 11.35 6.76 -8.26
N ARG A 261 10.79 7.51 -9.21
CA ARG A 261 11.61 8.17 -10.24
C ARG A 261 12.62 9.16 -9.67
N LYS A 262 12.25 9.90 -8.62
CA LYS A 262 13.14 10.87 -7.96
C LYS A 262 14.20 10.16 -7.12
N GLU A 263 13.80 9.17 -6.33
CA GLU A 263 14.68 8.44 -5.40
C GLU A 263 15.72 7.58 -6.12
N LEU A 264 15.35 6.97 -7.26
CA LEU A 264 16.21 6.01 -7.98
C LEU A 264 17.01 6.67 -9.12
N LYS A 265 17.07 8.00 -9.14
CA LYS A 265 17.84 8.76 -10.12
C LYS A 265 19.33 8.66 -9.80
N VAL A 266 20.14 8.20 -10.76
CA VAL A 266 21.60 8.16 -10.64
C VAL A 266 22.18 9.36 -11.37
N GLY A 267 22.73 10.32 -10.60
CA GLY A 267 23.17 11.61 -11.13
C GLY A 267 22.02 12.39 -11.76
N THR A 268 22.05 12.61 -13.08
CA THR A 268 20.99 13.31 -13.82
C THR A 268 20.01 12.38 -14.53
N TYR A 269 20.25 11.06 -14.54
CA TYR A 269 19.47 10.10 -15.33
C TYR A 269 18.64 9.18 -14.43
N ALA A 270 17.35 9.03 -14.77
CA ALA A 270 16.42 8.15 -14.06
C ALA A 270 15.96 6.95 -14.90
N GLY A 271 16.34 6.88 -16.18
CA GLY A 271 15.85 5.87 -17.11
C GLY A 271 14.33 5.68 -17.04
N LEU A 272 13.92 4.41 -16.91
CA LEU A 272 12.53 3.99 -16.73
C LEU A 272 12.12 3.87 -15.25
N ALA A 273 12.93 4.34 -14.30
CA ALA A 273 12.55 4.32 -12.89
C ALA A 273 11.18 4.98 -12.66
N GLY A 274 10.35 4.30 -11.89
CA GLY A 274 8.97 4.71 -11.59
C GLY A 274 7.93 4.23 -12.61
N PHE A 275 8.31 3.66 -13.75
CA PHE A 275 7.34 3.06 -14.68
C PHE A 275 6.98 1.63 -14.26
N ASN A 276 5.70 1.31 -14.38
CA ASN A 276 5.13 0.04 -13.97
C ASN A 276 4.19 -0.51 -15.04
N LEU A 277 4.17 -1.83 -15.18
CA LEU A 277 3.31 -2.57 -16.11
C LEU A 277 2.68 -3.76 -15.38
N GLY A 278 1.49 -4.17 -15.81
CA GLY A 278 0.85 -5.35 -15.25
C GLY A 278 -0.14 -6.02 -16.16
N LEU A 279 -0.37 -7.29 -15.83
CA LEU A 279 -1.26 -8.21 -16.52
C LEU A 279 -2.17 -8.87 -15.50
N GLY A 280 -3.47 -8.92 -15.77
CA GLY A 280 -4.44 -9.69 -15.03
C GLY A 280 -5.16 -10.66 -15.95
N ILE A 281 -5.19 -11.95 -15.60
CA ILE A 281 -5.91 -12.99 -16.34
C ILE A 281 -7.00 -13.55 -15.43
N LEU A 282 -8.26 -13.33 -15.80
CA LEU A 282 -9.44 -13.82 -15.10
C LEU A 282 -9.87 -15.18 -15.69
N ILE A 283 -9.82 -16.23 -14.87
CA ILE A 283 -10.29 -17.58 -15.20
C ILE A 283 -11.31 -17.97 -14.14
N LYS A 284 -12.60 -17.96 -14.53
CA LYS A 284 -13.73 -18.11 -13.61
C LYS A 284 -13.65 -17.08 -12.47
N GLU A 285 -13.64 -17.51 -11.21
CA GLU A 285 -13.57 -16.67 -10.02
C GLU A 285 -12.14 -16.30 -9.62
N TYR A 286 -11.12 -16.73 -10.37
CA TYR A 286 -9.69 -16.52 -10.04
C TYR A 286 -9.04 -15.51 -10.98
N ILE A 287 -8.27 -14.57 -10.41
CA ILE A 287 -7.49 -13.58 -11.14
C ILE A 287 -6.00 -13.83 -10.88
N PHE A 288 -5.27 -14.23 -11.90
CA PHE A 288 -3.81 -14.29 -11.86
C PHE A 288 -3.23 -12.93 -12.24
N ASN A 289 -2.48 -12.33 -11.33
CA ASN A 289 -1.89 -11.01 -11.52
C ASN A 289 -0.37 -11.12 -11.61
N TYR A 290 0.21 -10.39 -12.57
CA TYR A 290 1.64 -10.17 -12.69
C TYR A 290 1.91 -8.67 -12.77
N ALA A 291 3.00 -8.21 -12.15
CA ALA A 291 3.45 -6.84 -12.26
C ALA A 291 4.97 -6.75 -12.41
N TYR A 292 5.37 -5.76 -13.19
CA TYR A 292 6.73 -5.34 -13.41
C TYR A 292 6.86 -3.89 -12.95
N SER A 293 7.86 -3.61 -12.12
CA SER A 293 8.23 -2.25 -11.69
C SER A 293 9.66 -1.97 -12.08
N SER A 294 9.91 -0.93 -12.88
CA SER A 294 11.26 -0.51 -13.22
C SER A 294 11.87 0.35 -12.12
N TRP A 295 13.07 -0.03 -11.70
CA TRP A 295 13.89 0.69 -10.72
C TRP A 295 15.11 1.37 -11.38
N GLY A 296 15.02 1.64 -12.69
CA GLY A 296 16.09 2.25 -13.45
C GLY A 296 17.32 1.34 -13.52
N GLU A 297 18.50 1.91 -13.26
CA GLU A 297 19.79 1.21 -13.31
C GLU A 297 19.94 0.11 -12.23
N ILE A 298 19.15 0.19 -11.15
CA ILE A 298 19.19 -0.80 -10.06
C ILE A 298 18.57 -2.13 -10.54
N GLY A 299 17.67 -2.08 -11.52
CA GLY A 299 17.05 -3.24 -12.15
C GLY A 299 15.52 -3.17 -12.14
N SER A 300 14.88 -4.30 -11.86
CA SER A 300 13.43 -4.40 -11.85
C SER A 300 12.91 -5.31 -10.75
N ILE A 301 11.69 -5.03 -10.31
CA ILE A 301 10.96 -5.86 -9.35
C ILE A 301 9.80 -6.55 -10.06
N HIS A 302 9.61 -7.81 -9.72
CA HIS A 302 8.53 -8.63 -10.23
C HIS A 302 7.63 -9.08 -9.08
N ARG A 303 6.32 -9.02 -9.33
CA ARG A 303 5.30 -9.47 -8.39
C ARG A 303 4.35 -10.42 -9.08
N ILE A 304 3.96 -11.47 -8.38
CA ILE A 304 2.91 -12.40 -8.78
C ILE A 304 1.84 -12.44 -7.70
N GLY A 305 0.61 -12.69 -8.10
CA GLY A 305 -0.48 -12.79 -7.14
C GLY A 305 -1.67 -13.52 -7.71
N LEU A 306 -2.52 -13.97 -6.79
CA LEU A 306 -3.76 -14.67 -7.04
C LEU A 306 -4.84 -14.01 -6.21
N ASN A 307 -5.90 -13.54 -6.87
CA ASN A 307 -7.07 -12.98 -6.21
C ASN A 307 -8.28 -13.86 -6.54
N THR A 308 -9.25 -13.94 -5.64
CA THR A 308 -10.51 -14.65 -5.85
C THR A 308 -11.69 -13.71 -5.70
N ASN A 309 -12.78 -13.99 -6.40
CA ASN A 309 -14.08 -13.34 -6.22
C ASN A 309 -15.12 -14.43 -5.88
N LEU A 310 -15.08 -14.91 -4.63
CA LEU A 310 -15.90 -16.04 -4.13
C LEU A 310 -17.13 -15.60 -3.36
#